data_AF-R9IZK5-F1
#
_entry.id   AF-R9IZK5-F1
#
_cell.length_a   1.000
_cell.length_b   1.000
_cell.length_c   1.000
_cell.angle_alpha   90.00
_cell.angle_beta   90.00
_cell.angle_gamma   90.00
#
_symmetry.space_group_name_H-M   'P 1'
#
loop_
_entity.id
_entity.type
_entity.pdbx_description
1 polymer ?
#
loop_
_entity_poly.entity_id
_entity_poly.type
_entity_poly.pdbx_seq_one_letter_code
_entity_poly.pdbx_strand_id
1 'polypeptide(L)'
;MIRDIQDYWNGQEKPRIKKVAEAFGIAPPTAKKYIFMTQEDIDSLGHPANYKKRESSMNAWLNIIYKMMLDGCSNETIYFYIKRQHDYKESDKKLAKYIYLIGKNNFPDRTPFNAKTTMEWVLPPGVTVISRMDLLKYILTCNPKTKRDSVIGEYIGQIKSLYPAIEKVETMFKEFHSLLMGSNEEKLDEYLEKYGTSEIEPFCNGIKKDITPVKNAISLSVSSGFVEGNNNKFKVLKRIVYGRSGFVNLEKKCKLAFLSKGQDFSLTALL
;
A
#
# COMPACT_ATOMS: atom_id res chain seq x y z
N MET A 1 -23.04 -28.14 -1.58
CA MET A 1 -22.65 -27.03 -0.68
C MET A 1 -23.80 -26.49 0.15
N ILE A 2 -24.84 -25.86 -0.44
CA ILE A 2 -25.96 -25.28 0.37
C ILE A 2 -26.71 -26.37 1.14
N ARG A 3 -27.02 -27.50 0.49
CA ARG A 3 -27.65 -28.67 1.14
C ARG A 3 -26.80 -29.24 2.27
N ASP A 4 -25.50 -29.46 2.03
CA ASP A 4 -24.55 -29.92 3.05
C ASP A 4 -24.49 -29.00 4.28
N ILE A 5 -24.64 -27.68 4.08
CA ILE A 5 -24.70 -26.68 5.16
C ILE A 5 -25.99 -26.83 5.98
N GLN A 6 -27.12 -27.09 5.33
CA GLN A 6 -28.41 -27.31 5.99
C GLN A 6 -28.43 -28.64 6.75
N ASP A 7 -27.89 -29.71 6.16
CA ASP A 7 -27.76 -31.01 6.81
C ASP A 7 -26.87 -30.92 8.06
N TYR A 8 -25.73 -30.22 7.95
CA TYR A 8 -24.84 -29.95 9.08
C TYR A 8 -25.50 -29.09 10.18
N TRP A 9 -26.37 -28.15 9.81
CA TRP A 9 -27.13 -27.34 10.77
C TRP A 9 -28.19 -28.16 11.51
N ASN A 10 -28.94 -29.01 10.78
CA ASN A 10 -30.00 -29.84 11.33
C ASN A 10 -29.48 -30.99 12.21
N GLY A 11 -28.24 -31.43 12.01
CA GLY A 11 -27.60 -32.48 12.81
C GLY A 11 -27.03 -32.03 14.16
N GLN A 12 -27.19 -30.76 14.57
CA GLN A 12 -26.66 -30.25 15.85
C GLN A 12 -27.75 -30.08 16.91
N GLU A 13 -27.48 -30.55 18.14
CA GLU A 13 -28.38 -30.31 19.29
C GLU A 13 -28.53 -28.81 19.65
N LYS A 14 -27.47 -28.02 19.45
CA LYS A 14 -27.43 -26.57 19.74
C LYS A 14 -26.70 -25.83 18.62
N PRO A 15 -27.36 -25.62 17.46
CA PRO A 15 -26.71 -25.06 16.29
C PRO A 15 -26.32 -23.59 16.50
N ARG A 16 -25.12 -23.23 16.03
CA ARG A 16 -24.61 -21.85 16.07
C ARG A 16 -24.10 -21.46 14.69
N ILE A 17 -24.55 -20.32 14.17
CA ILE A 17 -24.18 -19.82 12.83
C ILE A 17 -22.65 -19.68 12.70
N LYS A 18 -21.98 -19.25 13.78
CA LYS A 18 -20.51 -19.15 13.82
C LYS A 18 -19.82 -20.49 13.57
N LYS A 19 -20.33 -21.59 14.14
CA LYS A 19 -19.75 -22.93 13.93
C LYS A 19 -19.92 -23.41 12.50
N VAL A 20 -21.06 -23.12 11.87
CA VAL A 20 -21.28 -23.42 10.45
C VAL A 20 -20.37 -22.57 9.56
N ALA A 21 -20.23 -21.28 9.86
CA ALA A 21 -19.33 -20.39 9.13
C ALA A 21 -17.87 -20.87 9.18
N GLU A 22 -17.40 -21.30 10.36
CA GLU A 22 -16.06 -21.87 10.56
C GLU A 22 -15.90 -23.22 9.85
N ALA A 23 -16.87 -24.12 9.95
CA ALA A 23 -16.81 -25.46 9.34
C ALA A 23 -16.75 -25.43 7.81
N PHE A 24 -17.45 -24.48 7.17
CA PHE A 24 -17.52 -24.37 5.71
C PHE A 24 -16.65 -23.25 5.13
N GLY A 25 -15.89 -22.53 5.97
CA GLY A 25 -14.99 -21.46 5.52
C GLY A 25 -15.70 -20.28 4.85
N ILE A 26 -16.92 -19.94 5.29
CA ILE A 26 -17.74 -18.87 4.73
C ILE A 26 -18.05 -17.78 5.75
N ALA A 27 -18.41 -16.58 5.28
CA ALA A 27 -18.78 -15.48 6.17
C ALA A 27 -20.09 -15.81 6.95
N PRO A 28 -20.24 -15.40 8.23
CA PRO A 28 -21.44 -15.67 9.02
C PRO A 28 -22.76 -15.21 8.38
N PRO A 29 -22.85 -14.06 7.68
CA PRO A 29 -24.05 -13.69 6.94
C PRO A 29 -24.40 -14.65 5.81
N THR A 30 -23.38 -15.18 5.12
CA THR A 30 -23.54 -16.16 4.04
C THR A 30 -24.01 -17.51 4.61
N ALA A 31 -23.42 -17.97 5.72
CA ALA A 31 -23.88 -19.16 6.44
C ALA A 31 -25.34 -19.02 6.87
N LYS A 32 -25.71 -17.88 7.49
CA LYS A 32 -27.10 -17.59 7.87
C LYS A 32 -28.03 -17.65 6.66
N LYS A 33 -27.65 -17.04 5.54
CA LYS A 33 -28.43 -17.04 4.30
C LYS A 33 -28.67 -18.47 3.78
N TYR A 34 -27.65 -19.31 3.74
CA TYR A 34 -27.75 -20.68 3.22
C TYR A 34 -28.50 -21.63 4.15
N ILE A 35 -28.38 -21.48 5.47
CA ILE A 35 -29.14 -22.26 6.46
C ILE A 35 -30.65 -22.09 6.24
N PHE A 36 -31.10 -20.84 6.10
CA PHE A 36 -32.53 -20.50 6.01
C PHE A 36 -33.05 -20.35 4.57
N MET A 37 -32.29 -20.81 3.58
CA MET A 37 -32.69 -20.80 2.19
C MET A 37 -33.76 -21.86 1.94
N THR A 38 -34.86 -21.53 1.27
CA THR A 38 -35.92 -22.52 0.98
C THR A 38 -35.51 -23.45 -0.16
N GLN A 39 -36.22 -24.56 -0.33
CA GLN A 39 -36.00 -25.45 -1.47
C GLN A 39 -36.26 -24.74 -2.81
N GLU A 40 -37.29 -23.88 -2.87
CA GLU A 40 -37.60 -23.02 -4.03
C GLU A 40 -36.46 -22.04 -4.34
N ASP A 41 -35.87 -21.41 -3.31
CA ASP A 41 -34.71 -20.53 -3.48
C ASP A 41 -33.51 -21.29 -4.04
N ILE A 42 -33.24 -22.51 -3.55
CA ILE A 42 -32.14 -23.35 -4.03
C ILE A 42 -32.35 -23.74 -5.49
N ASP A 43 -33.56 -24.14 -5.86
CA ASP A 43 -33.90 -24.55 -7.22
C ASP A 43 -33.83 -23.35 -8.19
N SER A 44 -34.16 -22.14 -7.72
CA SER A 44 -34.02 -20.91 -8.50
C SER A 44 -32.56 -20.56 -8.86
N LEU A 45 -31.57 -21.04 -8.09
CA LEU A 45 -30.14 -20.81 -8.39
C LEU A 45 -29.66 -21.58 -9.63
N GLY A 46 -30.39 -22.61 -10.07
CA GLY A 46 -30.11 -23.34 -11.31
C GLY A 46 -30.38 -22.52 -12.57
N HIS A 47 -31.12 -21.41 -12.46
CA HIS A 47 -31.40 -20.50 -13.55
C HIS A 47 -30.57 -19.22 -13.37
N PRO A 48 -29.56 -18.95 -14.22
CA PRO A 48 -28.80 -17.72 -14.12
C PRO A 48 -29.73 -16.52 -14.27
N ALA A 49 -29.69 -15.61 -13.30
CA ALA A 49 -30.46 -14.39 -13.35
C ALA A 49 -30.00 -13.56 -14.56
N ASN A 50 -30.88 -13.41 -15.55
CA ASN A 50 -30.66 -12.55 -16.71
C ASN A 50 -30.81 -11.08 -16.28
N TYR A 51 -29.76 -10.53 -15.67
CA TYR A 51 -29.70 -9.11 -15.39
C TYR A 51 -29.74 -8.34 -16.70
N LYS A 52 -30.73 -7.44 -16.85
CA LYS A 52 -30.75 -6.49 -17.97
C LYS A 52 -29.40 -5.76 -18.00
N LYS A 53 -28.72 -5.82 -19.14
CA LYS A 53 -27.45 -5.11 -19.34
C LYS A 53 -27.72 -3.63 -19.10
N ARG A 54 -27.06 -3.04 -18.09
CA ARG A 54 -27.23 -1.63 -17.79
C ARG A 54 -26.74 -0.81 -18.98
N GLU A 55 -27.55 0.13 -19.42
CA GLU A 55 -27.10 1.09 -20.42
C GLU A 55 -25.98 1.95 -19.83
N SER A 56 -24.89 2.06 -20.58
CA SER A 56 -23.79 2.96 -20.28
C SER A 56 -23.72 3.98 -21.39
N SER A 57 -23.48 5.24 -21.05
CA SER A 57 -23.13 6.28 -22.03
C SER A 57 -21.92 5.92 -22.90
N MET A 58 -21.09 4.97 -22.47
CA MET A 58 -19.99 4.43 -23.27
C MET A 58 -20.43 3.45 -24.36
N ASN A 59 -21.68 2.98 -24.34
CA ASN A 59 -22.20 1.99 -25.30
C ASN A 59 -22.07 2.48 -26.75
N ALA A 60 -22.28 3.77 -27.00
CA ALA A 60 -22.11 4.39 -28.31
C ALA A 60 -20.66 4.31 -28.84
N TRP A 61 -19.68 4.24 -27.94
CA TRP A 61 -18.25 4.25 -28.26
C TRP A 61 -17.62 2.86 -28.34
N LEU A 62 -18.28 1.81 -27.82
CA LEU A 62 -17.70 0.45 -27.76
C LEU A 62 -17.38 -0.08 -29.15
N ASN A 63 -18.32 0.06 -30.08
CA ASN A 63 -18.15 -0.40 -31.46
C ASN A 63 -17.07 0.39 -32.18
N ILE A 64 -16.95 1.69 -31.91
CA ILE A 64 -15.91 2.54 -32.50
C ILE A 64 -14.53 2.08 -32.00
N ILE A 65 -14.36 1.93 -30.67
CA ILE A 65 -13.11 1.44 -30.07
C ILE A 65 -12.73 0.07 -30.66
N TYR A 66 -13.69 -0.86 -30.71
CA TYR A 66 -13.45 -2.21 -31.18
C TYR A 66 -13.07 -2.26 -32.68
N LYS A 67 -13.78 -1.52 -33.53
CA LYS A 67 -13.49 -1.46 -34.97
C LYS A 67 -12.15 -0.79 -35.24
N MET A 68 -11.86 0.36 -34.61
CA MET A 68 -10.55 0.99 -34.75
C MET A 68 -9.41 0.08 -34.26
N MET A 69 -9.67 -0.73 -33.23
CA MET A 69 -8.72 -1.76 -32.82
C MET A 69 -8.55 -2.84 -33.90
N LEU A 70 -9.63 -3.38 -34.46
CA LEU A 70 -9.55 -4.34 -35.57
C LEU A 70 -8.75 -3.78 -36.76
N ASP A 71 -8.93 -2.49 -37.06
CA ASP A 71 -8.25 -1.78 -38.15
C ASP A 71 -6.78 -1.45 -37.82
N GLY A 72 -6.25 -1.92 -36.69
CA GLY A 72 -4.84 -1.73 -36.33
C GLY A 72 -4.49 -0.37 -35.73
N CYS A 73 -5.46 0.50 -35.42
CA CYS A 73 -5.18 1.81 -34.81
C CYS A 73 -4.52 1.68 -33.43
N SER A 74 -3.58 2.57 -33.11
CA SER A 74 -2.95 2.58 -31.78
C SER A 74 -3.95 2.98 -30.69
N ASN A 75 -3.68 2.60 -29.45
CA ASN A 75 -4.55 2.96 -28.32
C ASN A 75 -4.62 4.48 -28.13
N GLU A 76 -3.52 5.19 -28.36
CA GLU A 76 -3.39 6.64 -28.30
C GLU A 76 -4.26 7.30 -29.37
N THR A 77 -4.23 6.76 -30.59
CA THR A 77 -5.04 7.25 -31.71
C THR A 77 -6.52 7.14 -31.38
N ILE A 78 -6.96 5.98 -30.87
CA ILE A 78 -8.35 5.76 -30.45
C ILE A 78 -8.74 6.73 -29.33
N TYR A 79 -7.86 6.90 -28.35
CA TYR A 79 -8.10 7.77 -27.20
C TYR A 79 -8.29 9.23 -27.62
N PHE A 80 -7.37 9.78 -28.41
CA PHE A 80 -7.46 11.17 -28.87
C PHE A 80 -8.58 11.39 -29.89
N TYR A 81 -8.84 10.40 -30.76
CA TYR A 81 -9.94 10.47 -31.71
C TYR A 81 -11.28 10.60 -31.00
N ILE A 82 -11.57 9.72 -30.03
CA ILE A 82 -12.84 9.75 -29.28
C ILE A 82 -12.93 11.00 -28.42
N LYS A 83 -11.83 11.39 -27.75
CA LYS A 83 -11.78 12.59 -26.90
C LYS A 83 -12.08 13.87 -27.67
N ARG A 84 -11.80 13.93 -28.97
CA ARG A 84 -12.04 15.10 -29.83
C ARG A 84 -13.44 15.12 -30.45
N GLN A 85 -14.24 14.06 -30.30
CA GLN A 85 -15.60 14.03 -30.80
C GLN A 85 -16.49 14.98 -29.99
N HIS A 86 -17.29 15.79 -30.69
CA HIS A 86 -18.16 16.78 -30.06
C HIS A 86 -19.21 16.15 -29.12
N ASP A 87 -19.61 14.91 -29.41
CA ASP A 87 -20.62 14.18 -28.63
C ASP A 87 -20.03 13.38 -27.46
N TYR A 88 -18.69 13.35 -27.32
CA TYR A 88 -18.04 12.67 -26.21
C TYR A 88 -17.99 13.58 -24.97
N LYS A 89 -18.86 13.29 -23.99
CA LYS A 89 -19.01 14.07 -22.74
C LYS A 89 -18.55 13.33 -21.48
N GLU A 90 -17.91 12.18 -21.65
CA GLU A 90 -17.50 11.32 -20.55
C GLU A 90 -16.09 11.64 -20.05
N SER A 91 -15.74 11.15 -18.86
CA SER A 91 -14.40 11.40 -18.30
C SER A 91 -13.30 10.63 -19.03
N ASP A 92 -12.15 11.26 -19.19
CA ASP A 92 -10.90 10.66 -19.71
C ASP A 92 -10.55 9.32 -19.05
N LYS A 93 -10.73 9.24 -17.73
CA LYS A 93 -10.48 8.01 -16.95
C LYS A 93 -11.42 6.88 -17.37
N LYS A 94 -12.68 7.20 -17.69
CA LYS A 94 -13.67 6.23 -18.16
C LYS A 94 -13.31 5.75 -19.56
N LEU A 95 -12.98 6.64 -20.51
CA LEU A 95 -12.51 6.23 -21.84
C LEU A 95 -11.28 5.33 -21.77
N ALA A 96 -10.26 5.74 -21.01
CA ALA A 96 -9.04 4.95 -20.85
C ALA A 96 -9.32 3.55 -20.31
N LYS A 97 -10.25 3.43 -19.35
CA LYS A 97 -10.68 2.13 -18.80
C LYS A 97 -11.34 1.26 -19.87
N TYR A 98 -12.21 1.82 -20.70
CA TYR A 98 -12.89 1.05 -21.75
C TYR A 98 -11.94 0.60 -22.86
N ILE A 99 -11.02 1.46 -23.30
CA ILE A 99 -9.95 1.09 -24.25
C ILE A 99 -9.11 -0.05 -23.66
N TYR A 100 -8.67 0.07 -22.40
CA TYR A 100 -7.93 -1.00 -21.70
C TYR A 100 -8.71 -2.32 -21.66
N LEU A 101 -9.99 -2.29 -21.24
CA LEU A 101 -10.79 -3.51 -21.09
C LEU A 101 -11.10 -4.19 -22.42
N ILE A 102 -11.43 -3.42 -23.45
CA ILE A 102 -11.69 -3.95 -24.79
C ILE A 102 -10.40 -4.54 -25.37
N GLY A 103 -9.29 -3.83 -25.28
CA GLY A 103 -7.97 -4.30 -25.69
C GLY A 103 -7.61 -5.62 -25.00
N LYS A 104 -7.61 -5.64 -23.66
CA LYS A 104 -7.23 -6.81 -22.87
C LYS A 104 -8.07 -8.05 -23.15
N ASN A 105 -9.37 -7.90 -23.31
CA ASN A 105 -10.29 -9.04 -23.42
C ASN A 105 -10.41 -9.59 -24.85
N ASN A 106 -10.11 -8.78 -25.88
CA ASN A 106 -10.35 -9.15 -27.27
C ASN A 106 -9.09 -9.15 -28.14
N PHE A 107 -8.02 -8.48 -27.71
CA PHE A 107 -6.77 -8.32 -28.45
C PHE A 107 -5.57 -8.60 -27.52
N PRO A 108 -5.32 -9.88 -27.16
CA PRO A 108 -4.31 -10.24 -26.16
C PRO A 108 -2.88 -9.82 -26.54
N ASP A 109 -2.59 -9.72 -27.85
CA ASP A 109 -1.27 -9.33 -28.36
C ASP A 109 -1.04 -7.81 -28.34
N ARG A 110 -2.07 -7.01 -28.05
CA ARG A 110 -1.92 -5.55 -27.94
C ARG A 110 -1.33 -5.15 -26.59
N THR A 111 -0.44 -4.16 -26.63
CA THR A 111 0.03 -3.49 -25.41
C THR A 111 -1.16 -2.87 -24.66
N PRO A 112 -1.29 -3.09 -23.34
CA PRO A 112 -2.36 -2.50 -22.56
C PRO A 112 -2.29 -0.97 -22.54
N PHE A 113 -3.42 -0.30 -22.77
CA PHE A 113 -3.46 1.16 -22.78
C PHE A 113 -3.21 1.76 -21.39
N ASN A 114 -2.34 2.78 -21.34
CA ASN A 114 -2.09 3.59 -20.15
C ASN A 114 -2.21 5.07 -20.50
N ALA A 115 -3.34 5.70 -20.20
CA ALA A 115 -3.55 7.12 -20.51
C ALA A 115 -2.49 8.06 -19.86
N LYS A 116 -1.79 7.66 -18.79
CA LYS A 116 -0.76 8.50 -18.18
C LYS A 116 0.46 8.73 -19.09
N THR A 117 0.69 7.86 -20.06
CA THR A 117 1.79 8.02 -21.02
C THR A 117 1.41 8.91 -22.20
N THR A 118 0.15 9.36 -22.28
CA THR A 118 -0.34 10.20 -23.40
C THR A 118 -0.06 11.68 -23.21
N MET A 119 0.47 12.09 -22.05
CA MET A 119 0.79 13.47 -21.74
C MET A 119 2.22 13.54 -21.21
N GLU A 120 3.02 14.43 -21.78
CA GLU A 120 4.28 14.85 -21.20
C GLU A 120 4.04 16.13 -20.40
N TRP A 121 4.30 16.08 -19.10
CA TRP A 121 4.32 17.28 -18.26
C TRP A 121 5.65 17.99 -18.46
N VAL A 122 5.72 18.82 -19.49
CA VAL A 122 6.88 19.68 -19.73
C VAL A 122 6.67 20.97 -18.94
N LEU A 123 7.50 21.17 -17.92
CA LEU A 123 7.55 22.44 -17.20
C LEU A 123 8.37 23.45 -18.00
N PRO A 124 8.03 24.75 -17.92
CA PRO A 124 8.81 25.78 -18.61
C PRO A 124 10.29 25.75 -18.22
N PRO A 125 11.20 26.06 -19.16
CA PRO A 125 12.62 26.19 -18.83
C PRO A 125 12.81 27.27 -17.75
N GLY A 126 13.61 26.96 -16.74
CA GLY A 126 13.87 27.85 -15.60
C GLY A 126 12.97 27.65 -14.38
N VAL A 127 11.99 26.74 -14.43
CA VAL A 127 11.20 26.36 -13.25
C VAL A 127 11.95 25.30 -12.44
N THR A 128 12.39 25.68 -11.24
CA THR A 128 12.93 24.74 -10.25
C THR A 128 11.79 23.99 -9.57
N VAL A 129 11.80 22.66 -9.65
CA VAL A 129 10.81 21.80 -8.98
C VAL A 129 11.42 21.19 -7.75
N ILE A 130 10.82 21.48 -6.60
CA ILE A 130 11.15 20.83 -5.34
C ILE A 130 9.99 19.92 -4.98
N SER A 131 10.22 18.61 -5.01
CA SER A 131 9.19 17.66 -4.59
C SER A 131 9.01 17.70 -3.08
N ARG A 132 7.79 17.41 -2.61
CA ARG A 132 7.52 17.26 -1.17
C ARG A 132 8.49 16.28 -0.50
N MET A 133 8.83 15.20 -1.19
CA MET A 133 9.71 14.17 -0.62
C MET A 133 11.14 14.66 -0.47
N ASP A 134 11.65 15.42 -1.44
CA ASP A 134 13.02 15.94 -1.37
C ASP A 134 13.14 17.06 -0.35
N LEU A 135 12.10 17.89 -0.22
CA LEU A 135 11.99 18.86 0.86
C LEU A 135 11.98 18.20 2.25
N LEU A 136 11.17 17.15 2.43
CA LEU A 136 11.14 16.38 3.68
C LEU A 136 12.50 15.74 3.98
N LYS A 137 13.15 15.11 2.99
CA LYS A 137 14.50 14.57 3.17
C LYS A 137 15.47 15.67 3.60
N TYR A 138 15.39 16.85 2.99
CA TYR A 138 16.28 17.97 3.31
C TYR A 138 16.13 18.41 4.77
N ILE A 139 14.90 18.67 5.24
CA ILE A 139 14.66 19.20 6.59
C ILE A 139 14.82 18.14 7.70
N LEU A 140 14.54 16.86 7.40
CA LEU A 140 14.60 15.76 8.37
C LEU A 140 15.98 15.05 8.38
N THR A 141 16.95 15.50 7.60
CA THR A 141 18.30 14.92 7.65
C THR A 141 19.12 15.54 8.78
N CYS A 142 19.33 14.79 9.87
CA CYS A 142 20.17 15.21 10.99
C CYS A 142 21.65 14.82 10.87
N ASN A 143 21.98 13.80 10.07
CA ASN A 143 23.36 13.33 9.94
C ASN A 143 24.22 14.35 9.16
N PRO A 144 25.30 14.89 9.76
CA PRO A 144 26.14 15.89 9.11
C PRO A 144 26.95 15.34 7.93
N LYS A 145 27.15 14.00 7.86
CA LYS A 145 27.85 13.34 6.75
C LYS A 145 26.99 13.24 5.49
N THR A 146 25.67 13.40 5.60
CA THR A 146 24.75 13.29 4.48
C THR A 146 24.74 14.59 3.68
N LYS A 147 25.16 14.53 2.42
CA LYS A 147 25.09 15.68 1.51
C LYS A 147 23.64 16.07 1.29
N ARG A 148 23.29 17.31 1.64
CA ARG A 148 21.96 17.88 1.36
C ARG A 148 21.92 18.46 -0.06
N ASP A 149 20.71 18.53 -0.61
CA ASP A 149 20.46 19.10 -1.93
C ASP A 149 20.71 20.61 -1.92
N SER A 150 21.67 21.08 -2.72
CA SER A 150 22.07 22.48 -2.79
C SER A 150 20.97 23.38 -3.35
N VAL A 151 20.15 22.87 -4.28
CA VAL A 151 19.04 23.62 -4.87
C VAL A 151 17.99 23.90 -3.80
N ILE A 152 17.63 22.90 -3.00
CA ILE A 152 16.68 23.11 -1.89
C ILE A 152 17.26 24.09 -0.86
N GLY A 153 18.57 24.01 -0.60
CA GLY A 153 19.27 24.92 0.31
C GLY A 153 19.20 26.39 -0.11
N GLU A 154 19.21 26.68 -1.41
CA GLU A 154 19.04 28.03 -1.95
C GLU A 154 17.66 28.62 -1.61
N TYR A 155 16.60 27.80 -1.74
CA TYR A 155 15.21 28.26 -1.57
C TYR A 155 14.64 28.03 -0.17
N ILE A 156 15.32 27.31 0.73
CA ILE A 156 14.73 26.89 2.02
C ILE A 156 14.28 28.06 2.89
N GLY A 157 15.01 29.18 2.87
CA GLY A 157 14.63 30.38 3.62
C GLY A 157 13.31 30.97 3.15
N GLN A 158 13.14 31.10 1.83
CA GLN A 158 11.89 31.58 1.21
C GLN A 158 10.74 30.60 1.47
N ILE A 159 11.01 29.31 1.33
CA ILE A 159 10.04 28.24 1.58
C ILE A 159 9.52 28.28 3.02
N LYS A 160 10.40 28.46 4.02
CA LYS A 160 9.99 28.59 5.43
C LYS A 160 9.19 29.86 5.70
N SER A 161 9.57 30.97 5.06
CA SER A 161 8.83 32.24 5.18
C SER A 161 7.41 32.12 4.61
N LEU A 162 7.24 31.47 3.46
CA LEU A 162 5.94 31.25 2.84
C LEU A 162 5.11 30.18 3.58
N TYR A 163 5.78 29.16 4.13
CA TYR A 163 5.15 28.03 4.79
C TYR A 163 5.78 27.75 6.16
N PRO A 164 5.41 28.52 7.21
CA PRO A 164 5.96 28.36 8.56
C PRO A 164 5.77 26.95 9.16
N ALA A 165 4.82 26.16 8.63
CA ALA A 165 4.64 24.76 9.00
C ALA A 165 5.91 23.92 8.81
N ILE A 166 6.74 24.25 7.82
CA ILE A 166 7.98 23.51 7.54
C ILE A 166 8.98 23.66 8.69
N GLU A 167 9.10 24.86 9.25
CA GLU A 167 9.97 25.13 10.38
C GLU A 167 9.47 24.46 11.67
N LYS A 168 8.14 24.42 11.87
CA LYS A 168 7.53 23.67 12.97
C LYS A 168 7.88 22.19 12.88
N VAL A 169 7.69 21.57 11.70
CA VAL A 169 8.00 20.15 11.47
C VAL A 169 9.48 19.85 11.66
N GLU A 170 10.36 20.70 11.12
CA GLU A 170 11.81 20.54 11.28
C GLU A 170 12.22 20.63 12.76
N THR A 171 11.65 21.57 13.52
CA THR A 171 11.91 21.75 14.94
C THR A 171 11.45 20.55 15.75
N MET A 172 10.19 20.10 15.58
CA MET A 172 9.65 18.92 16.25
C MET A 172 10.54 17.69 16.01
N PHE A 173 10.93 17.47 14.76
CA PHE A 173 11.78 16.32 14.40
C PHE A 173 13.18 16.40 15.01
N LYS A 174 13.84 17.56 14.94
CA LYS A 174 15.19 17.74 15.48
C LYS A 174 15.22 17.63 17.00
N GLU A 175 14.22 18.16 17.70
CA GLU A 175 14.08 18.00 19.14
C GLU A 175 13.94 16.52 19.51
N PHE A 176 13.05 15.80 18.83
CA PHE A 176 12.87 14.36 19.06
C PHE A 176 14.11 13.53 18.72
N HIS A 177 14.78 13.83 17.60
CA HIS A 177 16.02 13.15 17.23
C HIS A 177 17.13 13.40 18.27
N SER A 178 17.30 14.64 18.73
CA SER A 178 18.32 14.98 19.73
C SER A 178 18.03 14.31 21.07
N LEU A 179 16.75 14.14 21.40
CA LEU A 179 16.30 13.39 22.55
C LEU A 179 16.66 11.91 22.45
N LEU A 180 16.35 11.26 21.31
CA LEU A 180 16.66 9.85 21.09
C LEU A 180 18.15 9.54 21.08
N MET A 181 18.97 10.48 20.58
CA MET A 181 20.43 10.34 20.55
C MET A 181 21.11 10.84 21.83
N GLY A 182 20.33 11.34 22.79
CA GLY A 182 20.81 11.75 24.10
C GLY A 182 20.85 10.59 25.10
N SER A 183 21.06 10.91 26.36
CA SER A 183 21.12 9.94 27.47
C SER A 183 20.17 10.26 28.63
N ASN A 184 19.37 11.33 28.49
CA ASN A 184 18.44 11.76 29.53
C ASN A 184 16.99 11.47 29.10
N GLU A 185 16.39 10.46 29.73
CA GLU A 185 15.01 10.03 29.48
C GLU A 185 13.94 10.99 30.00
N GLU A 186 14.25 11.86 30.97
CA GLU A 186 13.28 12.82 31.54
C GLU A 186 12.85 13.86 30.50
N LYS A 187 13.73 14.19 29.55
CA LYS A 187 13.42 15.08 28.42
C LYS A 187 12.29 14.55 27.55
N LEU A 188 11.98 13.24 27.62
CA LEU A 188 10.88 12.65 26.86
C LEU A 188 9.54 13.11 27.39
N ASP A 189 9.42 13.25 28.70
CA ASP A 189 8.20 13.72 29.33
C ASP A 189 7.94 15.18 28.93
N GLU A 190 8.98 16.04 28.96
CA GLU A 190 8.90 17.43 28.47
C GLU A 190 8.47 17.52 27.00
N TYR A 191 9.02 16.66 26.13
CA TYR A 191 8.64 16.62 24.72
C TYR A 191 7.16 16.21 24.54
N LEU A 192 6.71 15.21 25.30
CA LEU A 192 5.33 14.70 25.25
C LEU A 192 4.32 15.69 25.84
N GLU A 193 4.72 16.51 26.80
CA GLU A 193 3.92 17.62 27.31
C GLU A 193 3.82 18.74 26.28
N LYS A 194 4.96 19.15 25.70
CA LYS A 194 5.04 20.24 24.72
C LYS A 194 4.23 19.96 23.45
N TYR A 195 4.26 18.73 22.95
CA TYR A 195 3.64 18.37 21.67
C TYR A 195 2.41 17.46 21.79
N GLY A 196 2.00 17.11 23.01
CA GLY A 196 0.91 16.17 23.25
C GLY A 196 -0.45 16.59 22.70
N THR A 197 -0.66 17.87 22.43
CA THR A 197 -1.90 18.44 21.86
C THR A 197 -1.69 19.06 20.47
N SER A 198 -0.52 18.84 19.87
CA SER A 198 -0.18 19.35 18.54
C SER A 198 -0.64 18.40 17.43
N GLU A 199 -0.29 18.71 16.18
CA GLU A 199 -0.57 17.91 14.99
C GLU A 199 0.04 16.49 15.03
N ILE A 200 1.00 16.25 15.94
CA ILE A 200 1.61 14.94 16.19
C ILE A 200 1.05 14.23 17.42
N GLU A 201 -0.08 14.66 17.98
CA GLU A 201 -0.74 13.99 19.11
C GLU A 201 -0.85 12.46 18.93
N PRO A 202 -1.28 11.90 17.78
CA PRO A 202 -1.34 10.45 17.60
C PRO A 202 0.02 9.75 17.77
N PHE A 203 1.11 10.41 17.38
CA PHE A 203 2.47 9.93 17.60
C PHE A 203 2.85 9.98 19.08
N CYS A 204 2.59 11.11 19.76
CA CYS A 204 2.83 11.23 21.20
C CYS A 204 2.02 10.20 22.01
N ASN A 205 0.77 9.94 21.64
CA ASN A 205 -0.07 8.92 22.26
C ASN A 205 0.44 7.50 22.00
N GLY A 206 1.06 7.26 20.84
CA GLY A 206 1.78 6.01 20.56
C GLY A 206 2.96 5.82 21.52
N ILE A 207 3.80 6.85 21.67
CA ILE A 207 4.95 6.81 22.57
C ILE A 207 4.52 6.60 24.03
N LYS A 208 3.45 7.28 24.49
CA LYS A 208 2.92 7.11 25.87
C LYS A 208 2.51 5.68 26.19
N LYS A 209 2.00 4.92 25.21
CA LYS A 209 1.63 3.50 25.41
C LYS A 209 2.85 2.61 25.65
N ASP A 210 3.96 2.94 25.01
CA ASP A 210 5.21 2.18 25.08
C ASP A 210 6.33 2.98 25.78
N ILE A 211 5.96 3.79 26.78
CA ILE A 211 6.88 4.76 27.40
C ILE A 211 8.12 4.11 27.99
N THR A 212 7.96 2.96 28.69
CA THR A 212 9.08 2.24 29.31
C THR A 212 10.09 1.73 28.27
N PRO A 213 9.69 1.00 27.21
CA PRO A 213 10.60 0.67 26.11
C PRO A 213 11.31 1.88 25.47
N VAL A 214 10.61 3.00 25.28
CA VAL A 214 11.20 4.18 24.64
C VAL A 214 12.22 4.86 25.56
N LYS A 215 11.95 4.99 26.87
CA LYS A 215 12.92 5.48 27.85
C LYS A 215 14.16 4.57 27.91
N ASN A 216 13.96 3.25 27.92
CA ASN A 216 15.05 2.28 27.85
C ASN A 216 15.90 2.45 26.58
N ALA A 217 15.30 2.77 25.44
CA ALA A 217 16.02 2.99 24.18
C ALA A 217 16.91 4.26 24.20
N ILE A 218 16.60 5.23 25.08
CA ILE A 218 17.42 6.45 25.30
C ILE A 218 18.52 6.16 26.32
N SER A 219 18.18 5.46 27.41
CA SER A 219 19.07 5.27 28.55
C SER A 219 20.08 4.13 28.36
N LEU A 220 19.76 3.14 27.53
CA LEU A 220 20.63 1.98 27.28
C LEU A 220 21.42 2.13 25.98
N SER A 221 22.66 1.64 25.97
CA SER A 221 23.49 1.55 24.77
C SER A 221 23.11 0.40 23.83
N VAL A 222 22.08 -0.37 24.18
CA VAL A 222 21.66 -1.56 23.44
C VAL A 222 20.82 -1.14 22.24
N SER A 223 21.30 -1.43 21.03
CA SER A 223 20.55 -1.18 19.81
C SER A 223 19.69 -2.39 19.40
N SER A 224 18.49 -2.11 18.88
CA SER A 224 17.68 -3.14 18.19
C SER A 224 18.20 -3.48 16.81
N GLY A 225 19.31 -2.89 16.36
CA GLY A 225 19.89 -3.06 15.03
C GLY A 225 20.21 -4.51 14.69
N PHE A 226 20.69 -5.28 15.66
CA PHE A 226 20.91 -6.72 15.49
C PHE A 226 19.62 -7.47 15.19
N VAL A 227 18.55 -7.20 15.95
CA VAL A 227 17.25 -7.84 15.78
C VAL A 227 16.64 -7.42 14.44
N GLU A 228 16.67 -6.14 14.11
CA GLU A 228 16.07 -5.64 12.86
C GLU A 228 16.85 -6.08 11.62
N GLY A 229 18.18 -6.19 11.71
CA GLY A 229 19.02 -6.79 10.67
C GLY A 229 18.62 -8.24 10.38
N ASN A 230 18.43 -9.05 11.43
CA ASN A 230 17.96 -10.43 11.30
C ASN A 230 16.54 -10.51 10.73
N ASN A 231 15.63 -9.64 11.19
CA ASN A 231 14.28 -9.53 10.65
C ASN A 231 14.30 -9.22 9.14
N ASN A 232 15.12 -8.27 8.71
CA ASN A 232 15.24 -7.91 7.31
C ASN A 232 15.84 -9.04 6.46
N LYS A 233 16.89 -9.71 6.96
CA LYS A 233 17.46 -10.91 6.32
C LYS A 233 16.40 -12.01 6.14
N PHE A 234 15.61 -12.27 7.18
CA PHE A 234 14.52 -13.25 7.11
C PHE A 234 13.43 -12.83 6.10
N LYS A 235 12.98 -11.57 6.12
CA LYS A 235 11.99 -11.04 5.17
C LYS A 235 12.46 -11.20 3.72
N VAL A 236 13.74 -10.95 3.44
CA VAL A 236 14.34 -11.15 2.10
C VAL A 236 14.29 -12.62 1.70
N LEU A 237 14.77 -13.53 2.55
CA LEU A 237 14.72 -14.97 2.28
C LEU A 237 13.28 -15.43 2.01
N LYS A 238 12.33 -15.03 2.86
CA LYS A 238 10.90 -15.33 2.70
C LYS A 238 10.36 -14.89 1.32
N ARG A 239 10.65 -13.66 0.89
CA ARG A 239 10.19 -13.16 -0.43
C ARG A 239 10.74 -13.98 -1.60
N ILE A 240 11.97 -14.48 -1.50
CA ILE A 240 12.62 -15.25 -2.58
C ILE A 240 12.07 -16.68 -2.66
N VAL A 241 11.88 -17.35 -1.52
CA VAL A 241 11.73 -18.82 -1.49
C VAL A 241 10.32 -19.30 -1.11
N TYR A 242 9.54 -18.53 -0.35
CA TYR A 242 8.26 -19.01 0.19
C TYR A 242 7.20 -19.20 -0.90
N GLY A 243 7.10 -18.26 -1.85
CA GLY A 243 6.11 -18.33 -2.92
C GLY A 243 6.40 -19.37 -4.00
N ARG A 244 7.68 -19.75 -4.20
CA ARG A 244 8.11 -20.69 -5.24
C ARG A 244 8.23 -22.14 -4.78
N SER A 245 8.40 -22.38 -3.48
CA SER A 245 8.83 -23.71 -3.00
C SER A 245 8.24 -24.12 -1.65
N GLY A 246 7.26 -23.37 -1.13
CA GLY A 246 6.56 -23.70 0.11
C GLY A 246 7.44 -23.59 1.37
N PHE A 247 6.88 -24.04 2.49
CA PHE A 247 7.46 -23.85 3.82
C PHE A 247 8.77 -24.63 4.04
N VAL A 248 8.85 -25.87 3.54
CA VAL A 248 10.02 -26.75 3.72
C VAL A 248 11.30 -26.12 3.15
N ASN A 249 11.20 -25.44 2.01
CA ASN A 249 12.36 -24.79 1.40
C ASN A 249 12.75 -23.50 2.15
N LEU A 250 11.77 -22.75 2.66
CA LEU A 250 12.02 -21.60 3.52
C LEU A 250 12.80 -22.01 4.78
N GLU A 251 12.36 -23.08 5.44
CA GLU A 251 13.03 -23.59 6.63
C GLU A 251 14.50 -23.96 6.34
N LYS A 252 14.76 -24.73 5.29
CA LYS A 252 16.12 -25.14 4.89
C LYS A 252 17.01 -23.94 4.58
N LYS A 253 16.50 -22.96 3.84
CA LYS A 253 17.25 -21.74 3.46
C LYS A 253 17.50 -20.83 4.67
N CYS A 254 16.54 -20.69 5.57
CA CYS A 254 16.74 -19.99 6.83
C CYS A 254 17.78 -20.71 7.71
N LYS A 255 17.69 -22.03 7.87
CA LYS A 255 18.69 -22.82 8.61
C LYS A 255 20.10 -22.59 8.05
N LEU A 256 20.29 -22.67 6.74
CA LEU A 256 21.59 -22.36 6.11
C LEU A 256 22.07 -20.93 6.40
N ALA A 257 21.18 -19.93 6.25
CA ALA A 257 21.55 -18.52 6.38
C ALA A 257 21.78 -18.07 7.84
N PHE A 258 21.15 -18.71 8.82
CA PHE A 258 21.19 -18.33 10.24
C PHE A 258 22.00 -19.31 11.12
N LEU A 259 22.24 -20.55 10.69
CA LEU A 259 23.04 -21.55 11.44
C LEU A 259 24.48 -21.70 10.93
N SER A 260 24.86 -21.00 9.87
CA SER A 260 26.24 -20.94 9.37
C SER A 260 27.18 -20.37 10.45
N LYS A 261 27.82 -21.24 11.22
CA LYS A 261 28.93 -20.94 12.12
C LYS A 261 30.25 -21.17 11.37
N GLY A 262 30.58 -20.28 10.44
CA GLY A 262 31.98 -20.23 9.98
C GLY A 262 32.85 -19.86 11.18
N GLN A 263 33.94 -20.59 11.43
CA GLN A 263 34.87 -20.29 12.53
C GLN A 263 35.38 -18.84 12.50
N ASP A 264 35.33 -18.19 11.34
CA ASP A 264 35.76 -16.80 11.12
C ASP A 264 34.62 -15.76 11.11
N PHE A 265 33.36 -16.15 11.35
CA PHE A 265 32.24 -15.21 11.33
C PHE A 265 31.87 -14.75 12.73
N SER A 266 32.38 -13.58 13.14
CA SER A 266 31.93 -12.87 14.32
C SER A 266 31.04 -11.68 13.97
N LEU A 267 29.86 -11.60 14.58
CA LEU A 267 28.95 -10.45 14.46
C LEU A 267 29.53 -9.16 15.04
N THR A 268 30.45 -9.25 16.00
CA THR A 268 31.17 -8.07 16.51
C THR A 268 32.22 -7.53 15.54
N ALA A 269 32.58 -8.26 14.48
CA ALA A 269 33.48 -7.75 13.45
C ALA A 269 32.76 -6.87 12.40
N LEU A 270 31.43 -6.71 12.52
CA LEU A 270 30.57 -5.91 11.63
C LEU A 270 30.05 -4.61 12.28
N LEU A 271 30.39 -4.34 13.54
CA LEU A 271 30.11 -3.08 14.25
C LEU A 271 31.39 -2.26 14.35
#